data_AF-A0A1I4AKD4-F1
#
_entry.id   AF-A0A1I4AKD4-F1
#
_cell.length_a   1.000
_cell.length_b   1.000
_cell.length_c   1.000
_cell.angle_alpha   90.00
_cell.angle_beta   90.00
_cell.angle_gamma   90.00
#
_symmetry.space_group_name_H-M   'P 1'
#
loop_
_entity.id
_entity.type
_entity.pdbx_description
1 polymer ?
#
loop_
_entity_poly.entity_id
_entity_poly.type
_entity_poly.pdbx_seq_one_letter_code
_entity_poly.pdbx_strand_id
1 'polypeptide(L)' 'MPSSRSFFERRAQEERARAASCGNPVVAAAFRRRAEAFQHRANAQFEDVLDLR' A
#
# COMPACT_ATOMS: atom_id res chain seq x y z
N MET A 1 15.00 -1.85 -12.61
CA MET A 1 14.36 -2.37 -11.39
C MET A 1 13.04 -1.63 -11.20
N PRO A 2 11.92 -2.30 -10.87
CA PRO A 2 10.71 -1.57 -10.45
C PRO A 2 11.11 -0.67 -9.28
N SER A 3 10.71 0.59 -9.33
CA SER A 3 10.97 1.50 -8.22
C SER A 3 10.34 0.94 -6.95
N SER A 4 11.00 1.08 -5.81
CA SER A 4 10.47 0.63 -4.52
C SER A 4 9.04 1.15 -4.28
N ARG A 5 8.71 2.34 -4.81
CA ARG A 5 7.35 2.87 -4.89
C ARG A 5 6.35 1.97 -5.64
N SER A 6 6.64 1.60 -6.89
CA SER A 6 5.74 0.74 -7.69
C SER A 6 5.51 -0.63 -7.05
N PHE A 7 6.51 -1.15 -6.33
CA PHE A 7 6.36 -2.35 -5.52
C PHE A 7 5.33 -2.13 -4.39
N PHE A 8 5.44 -1.05 -3.62
CA PHE A 8 4.52 -0.73 -2.54
C PHE A 8 3.10 -0.42 -3.04
N GLU A 9 2.95 0.30 -4.15
CA GLU A 9 1.64 0.59 -4.77
C GLU A 9 0.94 -0.70 -5.22
N ARG A 10 1.67 -1.62 -5.87
CA ARG A 10 1.13 -2.93 -6.26
C ARG A 10 0.69 -3.73 -5.03
N ARG A 11 1.50 -3.75 -3.97
CA ARG A 11 1.14 -4.42 -2.70
C ARG A 11 -0.09 -3.79 -2.05
N ALA A 12 -0.20 -2.46 -2.08
CA ALA A 12 -1.39 -1.77 -1.58
C ALA A 12 -2.65 -2.17 -2.34
N GLN A 13 -2.57 -2.29 -3.68
CA GLN A 13 -3.68 -2.75 -4.50
C GLN A 13 -4.05 -4.22 -4.24
N GLU A 14 -3.06 -5.11 -4.13
CA GLU A 14 -3.29 -6.53 -3.79
C GLU A 14 -4.03 -6.68 -2.45
N GLU A 15 -3.64 -5.94 -1.43
CA GLU A 15 -4.29 -5.99 -0.11
C GLU A 15 -5.70 -5.35 -0.14
N ARG A 16 -5.94 -4.30 -0.94
CA ARG A 16 -7.30 -3.76 -1.17
C ARG A 16 -8.20 -4.78 -1.86
N ALA A 17 -7.69 -5.48 -2.88
CA ALA A 17 -8.44 -6.52 -3.57
C ALA A 17 -8.80 -7.67 -2.63
N ARG A 18 -7.87 -8.08 -1.75
CA ARG A 18 -8.13 -9.07 -0.68
C ARG A 18 -9.19 -8.59 0.31
N ALA A 19 -9.18 -7.31 0.68
CA ALA A 19 -10.21 -6.76 1.54
C ALA A 19 -11.60 -6.78 0.88
N ALA A 20 -11.67 -6.51 -0.43
CA ALA A 20 -12.92 -6.49 -1.19
C ALA A 20 -13.50 -7.90 -1.44
N SER A 21 -12.64 -8.92 -1.57
CA SER A 21 -13.08 -10.31 -1.75
C SER A 21 -13.26 -11.09 -0.44
N CYS A 22 -12.92 -10.49 0.71
CA CYS A 22 -13.02 -11.17 2.00
C CYS A 22 -14.46 -11.14 2.54
N GLY A 23 -15.03 -12.31 2.81
CA GLY A 23 -16.36 -12.42 3.43
C GLY A 23 -16.39 -12.09 4.93
N ASN A 24 -15.24 -11.89 5.59
CA ASN A 24 -15.16 -11.56 7.01
C ASN A 24 -14.75 -10.08 7.21
N PRO A 25 -15.60 -9.23 7.82
CA PRO A 25 -15.36 -7.80 7.95
C PRO A 25 -14.15 -7.44 8.83
N VAL A 26 -13.83 -8.27 9.83
CA VAL A 26 -12.68 -8.06 10.72
C VAL A 26 -11.37 -8.27 9.94
N VAL A 27 -11.33 -9.34 9.15
CA VAL A 27 -10.18 -9.67 8.31
C VAL A 27 -10.03 -8.64 7.18
N ALA A 28 -11.14 -8.22 6.56
CA ALA A 28 -11.15 -7.15 5.58
C ALA A 28 -10.60 -5.83 6.15
N ALA A 29 -10.95 -5.48 7.40
CA ALA A 29 -10.39 -4.30 8.07
C ALA A 29 -8.87 -4.41 8.30
N ALA A 30 -8.35 -5.60 8.61
CA ALA A 30 -6.91 -5.82 8.73
C ALA A 30 -6.17 -5.69 7.38
N PHE A 31 -6.79 -6.14 6.28
CA PHE A 31 -6.24 -5.95 4.94
C PHE A 31 -6.28 -4.49 4.48
N ARG A 32 -7.35 -3.74 4.78
CA ARG A 32 -7.43 -2.30 4.51
C ARG A 32 -6.32 -1.52 5.22
N ARG A 33 -6.09 -1.80 6.51
CA ARG A 33 -4.97 -1.19 7.28
C ARG A 33 -3.60 -1.49 6.67
N ARG A 34 -3.39 -2.73 6.18
CA ARG A 34 -2.16 -3.09 5.48
C ARG A 34 -2.00 -2.33 4.16
N ALA A 35 -3.07 -2.20 3.39
CA ALA A 35 -3.04 -1.42 2.15
C ALA A 35 -2.70 0.05 2.38
N GLU A 36 -3.27 0.67 3.42
CA GLU A 36 -2.96 2.05 3.81
C GLU A 36 -1.50 2.22 4.22
N ALA A 37 -0.94 1.28 5.00
CA ALA A 37 0.47 1.30 5.37
C ALA A 37 1.40 1.20 4.15
N PHE A 38 1.08 0.35 3.17
CA PHE A 38 1.84 0.26 1.93
C PHE A 38 1.73 1.53 1.07
N GLN A 39 0.53 2.12 0.99
CA GLN A 39 0.33 3.40 0.30
C GLN A 39 1.13 4.52 0.97
N HIS A 40 1.14 4.59 2.30
CA HIS A 40 1.90 5.57 3.05
C HIS A 40 3.40 5.42 2.79
N ARG A 41 3.92 4.19 2.72
CA ARG A 41 5.33 3.93 2.36
C ARG A 41 5.65 4.32 0.92
N ALA A 42 4.74 4.03 -0.02
CA ALA A 42 4.90 4.45 -1.42
C ALA A 42 4.99 5.97 -1.55
N ASN A 43 4.16 6.70 -0.78
CA ASN A 43 4.14 8.16 -0.77
C ASN A 43 5.36 8.74 -0.03
N ALA A 44 5.76 8.18 1.12
CA ALA A 44 6.92 8.65 1.87
C ALA A 44 8.23 8.54 1.05
N GLN A 45 8.37 7.48 0.24
CA GLN A 45 9.51 7.37 -0.68
C GLN A 45 9.49 8.38 -1.83
N PHE A 46 8.37 9.05 -2.07
CA PHE A 46 8.30 10.14 -3.03
C PHE A 46 8.71 11.47 -2.40
N GLU A 47 8.29 11.71 -1.15
CA GLU A 47 8.69 12.91 -0.38
C GLU A 47 10.20 12.94 -0.10
N ASP A 48 10.81 11.80 0.29
CA ASP A 48 12.26 11.67 0.53
C ASP A 48 13.11 11.98 -0.73
N VAL A 49 12.54 11.81 -1.92
CA VAL A 49 13.20 12.13 -3.20
C VAL A 49 12.99 13.61 -3.58
N LEU A 50 11.91 14.24 -3.12
CA LEU A 50 11.61 15.64 -3.39
C LEU A 50 12.40 16.59 -2.48
N ASP A 51 12.69 16.20 -1.24
CA ASP A 51 13.48 17.00 -0.27
C ASP A 51 14.99 17.05 -0.60
N LEU A 52 15.47 16.25 -1.55
CA LEU A 52 16.88 16.20 -1.93
C LEU A 52 17.29 17.19 -3.04
N ARG A 53 16.45 18.19 -3.36
CA ARG A 53 16.63 19.08 -4.52
C ARG A 53 16.90 20.53 -4.17
#